data_AF-A0AAW9NXQ6-F1
#
_entry.id   AF-A0AAW9NXQ6-F1
#
_cell.length_a   1.000
_cell.length_b   1.000
_cell.length_c   1.000
_cell.angle_alpha   90.00
_cell.angle_beta   90.00
_cell.angle_gamma   90.00
#
_symmetry.space_group_name_H-M   'P 1'
#
loop_
_entity.id
_entity.type
_entity.pdbx_description
1 polymer ?
#
loop_
_entity_poly.entity_id
_entity_poly.type
_entity_poly.pdbx_seq_one_letter_code
_entity_poly.pdbx_strand_id
1 'polypeptide(L)'
;MLRSMYSGISGLKNFQTKLDVIGNNIANVNTHGFKKGRVIFKDLMSQTQAGASGPSLGAGGINAKQVGLGATIAAIDTIHGTGSRQFTGRVLDIAIQGEGFFVVGKLAGDDVDETLVDGFTGTAYTRAGNFYRDREGFIVNSNGDYVIGWMPEIDGELPDGATDGMVNPDGPIIGHSPLQGDDPEEIGELIWNNDEGLQTEDVEGGRIYIPADAQEMSIGEDGVVTYVSAEGILTFAGQIMMATFPNAEGLTKVGNNYFQVSANSGPTMFGAGSSFGIGQTVSSALEMSNVDLSEEFTEMIVAQRGFQANTRIITTSDEILQELVNLKR
;
A
#
# COMPACT_ATOMS: atom_id res chain seq x y z
N MET A 1 27.21 7.41 35.21
CA MET A 1 26.19 6.61 35.92
C MET A 1 24.80 6.93 35.38
N LEU A 2 24.09 7.97 35.87
CA LEU A 2 22.74 8.32 35.39
C LEU A 2 22.63 8.48 33.86
N ARG A 3 23.59 9.16 33.22
CA ARG A 3 23.64 9.31 31.75
C ARG A 3 23.80 7.98 30.98
N SER A 4 24.56 7.04 31.54
CA SER A 4 24.74 5.70 30.95
C SER A 4 23.47 4.85 31.07
N MET A 5 22.74 5.01 32.19
CA MET A 5 21.46 4.35 32.38
C MET A 5 20.39 4.89 31.42
N TYR A 6 20.31 6.21 31.21
CA TYR A 6 19.39 6.79 30.22
C TYR A 6 19.69 6.30 28.79
N SER A 7 20.97 6.25 28.41
CA SER A 7 21.37 5.67 27.12
C SER A 7 20.98 4.19 27.02
N GLY A 8 21.22 3.39 28.06
CA GLY A 8 20.84 1.97 28.10
C GLY A 8 19.33 1.73 28.02
N ILE A 9 18.54 2.49 28.77
CA ILE A 9 17.06 2.42 28.76
C ILE A 9 16.51 2.82 27.38
N SER A 10 17.05 3.88 26.77
CA SER A 10 16.65 4.29 25.42
C SER A 10 16.93 3.19 24.39
N GLY A 11 18.09 2.53 24.49
CA GLY A 11 18.45 1.39 23.66
C GLY A 11 17.50 0.20 23.86
N LEU A 12 17.16 -0.16 25.11
CA LEU A 12 16.22 -1.25 25.39
C LEU A 12 14.85 -1.02 24.76
N LYS A 13 14.28 0.18 24.92
CA LYS A 13 12.98 0.51 24.36
C LYS A 13 12.99 0.45 22.83
N ASN A 14 14.04 0.96 22.21
CA ASN A 14 14.17 0.93 20.75
C ASN A 14 14.32 -0.49 20.21
N PHE A 15 15.13 -1.34 20.86
CA PHE A 15 15.27 -2.74 20.47
C PHE A 15 13.99 -3.55 20.71
N GLN A 16 13.21 -3.21 21.74
CA GLN A 16 11.88 -3.81 21.94
C GLN A 16 10.97 -3.52 20.74
N THR A 17 10.84 -2.26 20.34
CA THR A 17 10.03 -1.91 19.16
C THR A 17 10.57 -2.55 17.88
N LYS A 18 11.89 -2.66 17.71
CA LYS A 18 12.47 -3.39 16.58
C LYS A 18 12.11 -4.88 16.60
N LEU A 19 12.10 -5.52 17.78
CA LEU A 19 11.64 -6.91 17.91
C LEU A 19 10.15 -7.06 17.60
N ASP A 20 9.32 -6.09 18.00
CA ASP A 20 7.89 -6.10 17.70
C ASP A 20 7.64 -6.02 16.18
N VAL A 21 8.37 -5.15 15.48
CA VAL A 21 8.28 -5.02 14.01
C VAL A 21 8.78 -6.28 13.29
N ILE A 22 9.93 -6.84 13.69
CA ILE A 22 10.44 -8.10 13.11
C ILE A 22 9.46 -9.26 13.38
N GLY A 23 8.91 -9.34 14.59
CA GLY A 23 7.90 -10.33 14.93
C GLY A 23 6.65 -10.21 14.05
N ASN A 24 6.21 -8.98 13.78
CA ASN A 24 5.10 -8.73 12.87
C ASN A 24 5.43 -9.10 11.42
N ASN A 25 6.64 -8.81 10.93
CA ASN A 25 7.08 -9.22 9.60
C ASN A 25 7.06 -10.74 9.44
N ILE A 26 7.66 -11.47 10.38
CA ILE A 26 7.71 -12.94 10.35
C ILE A 26 6.31 -13.56 10.42
N ALA A 27 5.44 -13.02 11.27
CA ALA A 27 4.06 -13.50 11.39
C ALA A 27 3.27 -13.36 10.07
N ASN A 28 3.59 -12.33 9.27
CA ASN A 28 2.90 -12.03 8.02
C ASN A 28 3.69 -12.45 6.76
N VAL A 29 4.66 -13.36 6.89
CA VAL A 29 5.43 -13.86 5.73
C VAL A 29 4.56 -14.56 4.68
N ASN A 30 3.49 -15.24 5.10
CA ASN A 30 2.59 -15.94 4.19
C ASN A 30 1.36 -15.11 3.80
N THR A 31 1.28 -13.87 4.29
CA THR A 31 0.16 -12.98 4.00
C THR A 31 0.34 -12.39 2.60
N HIS A 32 -0.66 -12.55 1.73
CA HIS A 32 -0.63 -11.97 0.38
C HIS A 32 -0.69 -10.44 0.43
N GLY A 33 0.11 -9.78 -0.40
CA GLY A 33 0.17 -8.32 -0.48
C GLY A 33 0.76 -7.63 0.76
N PHE A 34 1.30 -8.36 1.75
CA PHE A 34 1.94 -7.75 2.92
C PHE A 34 3.26 -7.07 2.55
N LYS A 35 3.50 -5.89 3.14
CA LYS A 35 4.72 -5.10 2.96
C LYS A 35 5.46 -4.95 4.28
N LYS A 36 6.74 -5.37 4.29
CA LYS A 36 7.59 -5.40 5.47
C LYS A 36 7.79 -4.02 6.08
N GLY A 37 7.76 -3.96 7.40
CA GLY A 37 8.10 -2.77 8.17
C GLY A 37 9.58 -2.76 8.54
N ARG A 38 10.24 -1.60 8.49
CA ARG A 38 11.63 -1.46 8.94
C ARG A 38 11.76 -0.31 9.94
N VAL A 39 12.56 -0.54 10.98
CA VAL A 39 12.83 0.46 12.03
C VAL A 39 14.15 1.14 11.77
N ILE A 40 14.14 2.47 11.71
CA ILE A 40 15.33 3.31 11.57
C ILE A 40 15.61 3.99 12.92
N PHE A 41 16.87 3.98 13.35
CA PHE A 41 17.31 4.67 14.56
C PHE A 41 18.03 5.98 14.23
N LYS A 42 17.90 6.97 15.11
CA LYS A 42 18.70 8.20 15.12
C LYS A 42 19.27 8.44 16.50
N ASP A 43 20.39 9.16 16.58
CA ASP A 43 20.91 9.63 17.86
C ASP A 43 19.96 10.67 18.48
N LEU A 44 19.94 10.74 19.81
CA LEU A 44 19.06 11.67 20.52
C LEU A 44 19.61 13.09 20.52
N MET A 45 20.77 13.25 21.14
CA MET A 45 21.53 14.49 21.23
C MET A 45 22.94 14.18 21.74
N SER A 46 23.88 15.05 21.36
CA SER A 46 25.27 15.00 21.82
C SER A 46 25.53 16.12 22.83
N GLN A 47 26.04 15.77 24.02
CA GLN A 47 26.42 16.75 25.03
C GLN A 47 27.90 17.14 24.82
N THR A 48 28.15 18.42 24.50
CA THR A 48 29.53 18.93 24.36
C THR A 48 30.15 19.19 25.73
N GLN A 49 31.24 18.49 26.04
CA GLN A 49 32.03 18.64 27.26
C GLN A 49 33.15 19.68 27.08
N ALA A 50 33.71 19.79 25.88
CA ALA A 50 34.63 20.85 25.48
C ALA A 50 34.49 21.14 23.99
N GLY A 51 34.42 22.41 23.61
CA GLY A 51 34.39 22.83 22.20
C GLY A 51 35.72 22.56 21.50
N ALA A 52 35.67 22.40 20.19
CA ALA A 52 36.89 22.36 19.39
C ALA A 52 37.49 23.77 19.31
N SER A 53 38.82 23.89 19.33
CA SER A 53 39.50 25.16 19.06
C SER A 53 40.56 24.98 17.98
N GLY A 54 40.72 26.01 17.14
CA GLY A 54 41.80 26.06 16.16
C GLY A 54 43.19 26.18 16.83
N PRO A 55 44.27 25.88 16.09
CA PRO A 55 45.64 26.08 16.58
C PRO A 55 45.98 27.56 16.73
N SER A 56 46.79 27.90 17.74
CA SER A 56 47.38 29.23 17.96
C SER A 56 48.91 29.18 17.84
N LEU A 57 49.57 30.34 17.80
CA LEU A 57 51.04 30.49 17.67
C LEU A 57 51.87 29.73 18.73
N GLY A 58 51.27 29.28 19.84
CA GLY A 58 51.96 28.53 20.90
C GLY A 58 51.28 27.22 21.33
N ALA A 59 50.16 26.83 20.73
CA ALA A 59 49.44 25.60 21.09
C ALA A 59 48.63 25.04 19.91
N GLY A 60 48.65 23.71 19.74
CA GLY A 60 47.86 23.02 18.71
C GLY A 60 46.36 23.09 18.96
N GLY A 61 45.57 22.87 17.91
CA GLY A 61 44.11 22.80 18.03
C GLY A 61 43.66 21.59 18.85
N ILE A 62 42.53 21.70 19.54
CA ILE A 62 41.91 20.58 20.26
C ILE A 62 40.60 20.18 19.59
N ASN A 63 40.34 18.88 19.56
CA ASN A 63 39.08 18.33 19.08
C ASN A 63 37.97 18.53 20.12
N ALA A 64 36.73 18.64 19.65
CA ALA A 64 35.57 18.66 20.53
C ALA A 64 35.47 17.32 21.27
N LYS A 65 35.15 17.40 22.56
CA LYS A 65 34.81 16.23 23.37
C LYS A 65 33.31 16.24 23.54
N GLN A 66 32.62 15.28 22.96
CA GLN A 66 31.18 15.14 23.12
C GLN A 66 30.80 13.72 23.52
N VAL A 67 29.67 13.60 24.22
CA VAL A 67 29.12 12.32 24.69
C VAL A 67 27.67 12.22 24.23
N GLY A 68 27.33 11.14 23.53
CA GLY A 68 25.95 10.87 23.10
C GLY A 68 25.02 10.53 24.26
N LEU A 69 23.76 10.93 24.15
CA LEU A 69 22.72 10.71 25.16
C LEU A 69 21.81 9.51 24.86
N GLY A 70 22.24 8.63 23.94
CA GLY A 70 21.49 7.45 23.50
C GLY A 70 20.90 7.62 22.10
N ALA A 71 19.88 6.82 21.80
CA ALA A 71 19.22 6.76 20.50
C ALA A 71 17.70 6.79 20.65
N THR A 72 16.99 7.19 19.59
CA THR A 72 15.54 7.06 19.44
C THR A 72 15.19 6.43 18.09
N ILE A 73 13.94 5.99 17.97
CA ILE A 73 13.38 5.61 16.68
C ILE A 73 13.16 6.87 15.84
N ALA A 74 13.71 6.88 14.62
CA ALA A 74 13.53 7.94 13.64
C ALA A 74 12.21 7.76 12.90
N ALA A 75 11.97 6.53 12.41
CA ALA A 75 10.78 6.16 11.66
C ALA A 75 10.57 4.64 11.72
N ILE A 76 9.33 4.22 11.46
CA ILE A 76 8.99 2.86 11.07
C ILE A 76 8.35 2.97 9.68
N ASP A 77 9.13 2.69 8.65
CA ASP A 77 8.67 2.79 7.26
C ASP A 77 8.13 1.43 6.78
N THR A 78 7.29 1.48 5.75
CA THR A 78 6.79 0.28 5.06
C THR A 78 7.44 0.21 3.69
N ILE A 79 8.13 -0.90 3.41
CA ILE A 79 8.86 -1.07 2.15
C ILE A 79 7.89 -1.65 1.12
N HIS A 80 7.55 -0.86 0.10
CA HIS A 80 6.55 -1.21 -0.92
C HIS A 80 7.09 -2.07 -2.08
N GLY A 81 8.36 -2.49 -2.02
CA GLY A 81 8.97 -3.36 -3.03
C GLY A 81 8.15 -4.64 -3.30
N THR A 82 8.25 -5.16 -4.51
CA THR A 82 7.50 -6.33 -4.97
C THR A 82 7.93 -7.61 -4.26
N GLY A 83 6.97 -8.42 -3.82
CA GLY A 83 7.23 -9.76 -3.30
C GLY A 83 7.37 -10.81 -4.41
N SER A 84 7.65 -12.06 -4.00
CA SER A 84 7.57 -13.21 -4.91
C SER A 84 6.13 -13.43 -5.35
N ARG A 85 5.91 -14.01 -6.53
CA ARG A 85 4.57 -14.33 -7.04
C ARG A 85 4.34 -15.82 -6.98
N GLN A 86 3.17 -16.22 -6.49
CA GLN A 86 2.73 -17.59 -6.50
C GLN A 86 1.59 -17.76 -7.50
N PHE A 87 1.74 -18.67 -8.45
CA PHE A 87 0.68 -19.02 -9.38
C PHE A 87 -0.38 -19.87 -8.66
N THR A 88 -1.65 -19.46 -8.74
CA THR A 88 -2.78 -20.15 -8.09
C THR A 88 -3.70 -20.85 -9.09
N GLY A 89 -3.64 -20.48 -10.37
CA GLY A 89 -4.49 -21.03 -11.42
C GLY A 89 -5.94 -20.54 -11.41
N ARG A 90 -6.28 -19.54 -10.59
CA ARG A 90 -7.61 -18.90 -10.56
C ARG A 90 -7.54 -17.52 -11.20
N VAL A 91 -8.36 -17.26 -12.21
CA VAL A 91 -8.30 -15.99 -12.98
C VAL A 91 -8.49 -14.75 -12.10
N LEU A 92 -9.35 -14.83 -11.07
CA LEU A 92 -9.63 -13.73 -10.13
C LEU A 92 -8.53 -13.49 -9.08
N ASP A 93 -7.52 -14.36 -9.02
CA ASP A 93 -6.32 -14.09 -8.24
C ASP A 93 -5.36 -13.27 -9.13
N ILE A 94 -5.14 -12.01 -8.76
CA ILE A 94 -4.40 -11.05 -9.57
C ILE A 94 -3.21 -10.51 -8.78
N ALA A 95 -2.05 -10.43 -9.42
CA ALA A 95 -0.88 -9.77 -8.87
C ALA A 95 -0.50 -8.57 -9.73
N ILE A 96 0.07 -7.53 -9.13
CA ILE A 96 0.62 -6.39 -9.87
C ILE A 96 2.13 -6.61 -10.01
N GLN A 97 2.64 -6.52 -11.23
CA GLN A 97 4.06 -6.51 -11.56
C GLN A 97 4.54 -5.07 -11.72
N GLY A 98 5.27 -4.55 -10.74
CA GLY A 98 5.74 -3.15 -10.73
C GLY A 98 5.15 -2.38 -9.57
N GLU A 99 5.03 -1.06 -9.67
CA GLU A 99 4.39 -0.23 -8.65
C GLU A 99 2.87 -0.14 -8.86
N GLY A 100 2.13 0.27 -7.84
CA GLY A 100 0.67 0.43 -7.92
C GLY A 100 -0.12 -0.33 -6.86
N PHE A 101 -1.39 0.02 -6.72
CA PHE A 101 -2.30 -0.59 -5.77
C PHE A 101 -3.64 -0.79 -6.45
N PHE A 102 -4.34 -1.87 -6.09
CA PHE A 102 -5.74 -2.02 -6.42
C PHE A 102 -6.56 -1.03 -5.61
N VAL A 103 -7.52 -0.41 -6.27
CA VAL A 103 -8.47 0.50 -5.63
C VAL A 103 -9.71 -0.31 -5.25
N VAL A 104 -10.04 -0.31 -3.96
CA VAL A 104 -11.23 -0.99 -3.45
C VAL A 104 -12.09 -0.02 -2.67
N GLY A 105 -13.41 -0.19 -2.72
CA GLY A 105 -14.34 0.70 -2.03
C GLY A 105 -15.67 0.04 -1.77
N LYS A 106 -16.42 0.58 -0.81
CA LYS A 106 -17.81 0.21 -0.58
C LYS A 106 -18.71 1.12 -1.42
N LEU A 107 -19.91 0.68 -1.77
CA LEU A 107 -20.89 1.62 -2.34
C LEU A 107 -21.14 2.74 -1.33
N ALA A 108 -21.16 3.98 -1.81
CA ALA A 108 -21.85 5.03 -1.10
C ALA A 108 -23.33 4.64 -0.95
N GLY A 109 -23.90 4.76 0.25
CA GLY A 109 -25.35 4.91 0.33
C GLY A 109 -25.77 6.22 -0.35
N ASP A 110 -27.07 6.41 -0.55
CA ASP A 110 -27.71 7.61 -1.15
C ASP A 110 -27.44 8.95 -0.42
N ASP A 111 -26.46 9.00 0.50
CA ASP A 111 -26.35 10.02 1.55
C ASP A 111 -24.89 10.28 1.98
N VAL A 112 -23.92 10.26 1.06
CA VAL A 112 -22.50 10.46 1.40
C VAL A 112 -21.78 11.44 0.45
N ASP A 113 -21.14 12.44 1.07
CA ASP A 113 -20.30 13.51 0.50
C ASP A 113 -19.29 13.02 -0.55
N GLU A 114 -19.03 13.88 -1.55
CA GLU A 114 -18.01 13.79 -2.62
C GLU A 114 -16.79 12.94 -2.23
N THR A 115 -16.70 11.76 -2.84
CA THR A 115 -15.62 10.80 -2.66
C THR A 115 -14.63 10.87 -3.82
N LEU A 116 -13.37 10.44 -3.60
CA LEU A 116 -12.29 10.44 -4.60
C LEU A 116 -12.62 9.67 -5.90
N VAL A 117 -13.64 8.81 -5.85
CA VAL A 117 -14.25 8.12 -6.97
C VAL A 117 -15.76 8.24 -6.76
N ASP A 118 -16.49 8.73 -7.76
CA ASP A 118 -17.93 8.95 -7.64
C ASP A 118 -18.68 7.63 -7.33
N GLY A 119 -19.68 7.68 -6.46
CA GLY A 119 -20.49 6.52 -6.04
C GLY A 119 -19.84 5.54 -5.04
N PHE A 120 -18.59 5.75 -4.59
CA PHE A 120 -17.91 4.84 -3.65
C PHE A 120 -17.45 5.52 -2.35
N THR A 121 -17.84 4.95 -1.20
CA THR A 121 -17.33 5.40 0.10
C THR A 121 -16.22 4.52 0.64
N GLY A 122 -15.32 5.15 1.40
CA GLY A 122 -14.26 4.44 2.11
C GLY A 122 -13.21 3.82 1.19
N THR A 123 -12.88 4.50 0.08
CA THR A 123 -11.83 4.07 -0.85
C THR A 123 -10.54 3.74 -0.11
N ALA A 124 -10.06 2.54 -0.31
CA ALA A 124 -8.85 1.99 0.26
C ALA A 124 -7.98 1.37 -0.84
N TYR A 125 -6.69 1.31 -0.58
CA TYR A 125 -5.70 0.80 -1.51
C TYR A 125 -5.13 -0.51 -0.98
N THR A 126 -5.03 -1.52 -1.83
CA THR A 126 -4.50 -2.83 -1.45
C THR A 126 -3.53 -3.36 -2.48
N ARG A 127 -2.58 -4.15 -2.00
CA ARG A 127 -1.71 -4.96 -2.86
C ARG A 127 -2.14 -6.44 -2.91
N ALA A 128 -3.09 -6.83 -2.05
CA ALA A 128 -3.65 -8.16 -2.07
C ALA A 128 -4.70 -8.27 -3.19
N GLY A 129 -4.48 -9.17 -4.14
CA GLY A 129 -5.42 -9.40 -5.25
C GLY A 129 -6.13 -10.74 -5.18
N ASN A 130 -6.48 -11.19 -3.97
CA ASN A 130 -7.34 -12.35 -3.77
C ASN A 130 -8.82 -11.94 -3.89
N PHE A 131 -9.32 -11.87 -5.12
CA PHE A 131 -10.69 -11.47 -5.40
C PHE A 131 -11.61 -12.68 -5.65
N TYR A 132 -12.90 -12.47 -5.48
CA TYR A 132 -13.94 -13.42 -5.86
C TYR A 132 -15.15 -12.68 -6.42
N ARG A 133 -16.00 -13.42 -7.11
CA ARG A 133 -17.28 -12.93 -7.60
C ARG A 133 -18.35 -13.13 -6.54
N ASP A 134 -19.16 -12.11 -6.29
CA ASP A 134 -20.32 -12.22 -5.42
C ASP A 134 -21.53 -12.89 -6.12
N ARG A 135 -22.69 -12.92 -5.46
CA ARG A 135 -23.91 -13.50 -6.04
C ARG A 135 -24.43 -12.70 -7.22
N GLU A 136 -24.24 -11.39 -7.19
CA GLU A 136 -24.79 -10.47 -8.18
C GLU A 136 -23.92 -10.47 -9.43
N GLY A 137 -22.64 -10.83 -9.34
CA GLY A 137 -21.71 -10.89 -10.47
C GLY A 137 -20.56 -9.89 -10.35
N PHE A 138 -20.48 -9.14 -9.26
CA PHE A 138 -19.43 -8.15 -9.05
C PHE A 138 -18.16 -8.77 -8.47
N ILE A 139 -17.02 -8.17 -8.81
CA ILE A 139 -15.73 -8.53 -8.23
C ILE A 139 -15.57 -7.85 -6.87
N VAL A 140 -15.39 -8.68 -5.84
CA VAL A 140 -15.21 -8.23 -4.46
C VAL A 140 -13.97 -8.87 -3.83
N ASN A 141 -13.44 -8.23 -2.79
CA ASN A 141 -12.35 -8.74 -1.97
C ASN A 141 -12.87 -9.55 -0.77
N SER A 142 -11.97 -10.20 0.00
CA SER A 142 -12.30 -10.97 1.23
C SER A 142 -13.07 -10.22 2.32
N ASN A 143 -13.08 -8.89 2.28
CA ASN A 143 -13.78 -8.06 3.25
C ASN A 143 -15.15 -7.58 2.73
N GLY A 144 -15.50 -7.93 1.48
CA GLY A 144 -16.74 -7.54 0.82
C GLY A 144 -16.71 -6.14 0.21
N ASP A 145 -15.54 -5.52 0.04
CA ASP A 145 -15.43 -4.28 -0.73
C ASP A 145 -15.28 -4.61 -2.22
N TYR A 146 -15.84 -3.75 -3.07
CA TYR A 146 -15.82 -3.90 -4.51
C TYR A 146 -14.47 -3.45 -5.07
N VAL A 147 -14.00 -4.15 -6.10
CA VAL A 147 -12.87 -3.69 -6.92
C VAL A 147 -13.38 -2.62 -7.86
N ILE A 148 -12.79 -1.44 -7.76
CA ILE A 148 -13.13 -0.30 -8.61
C ILE A 148 -12.38 -0.48 -9.93
N GLY A 149 -13.09 -0.27 -11.04
CA GLY A 149 -12.55 -0.33 -12.39
C GLY A 149 -13.11 0.77 -13.26
N TRP A 150 -12.51 0.99 -14.42
CA TRP A 150 -13.15 1.75 -15.48
C TRP A 150 -14.10 0.83 -16.22
N MET A 151 -15.38 1.20 -16.18
CA MET A 151 -16.38 0.69 -17.10
C MET A 151 -16.42 1.62 -18.31
N PRO A 152 -16.85 1.15 -19.48
CA PRO A 152 -17.09 2.07 -20.56
C PRO A 152 -18.32 2.90 -20.21
N GLU A 153 -18.14 4.21 -20.13
CA GLU A 153 -19.23 5.19 -20.03
C GLU A 153 -20.11 5.01 -21.26
N ILE A 154 -21.43 5.09 -21.06
CA ILE A 154 -22.31 5.25 -22.21
C ILE A 154 -23.23 6.45 -22.10
N ASP A 155 -23.05 7.32 -23.08
CA ASP A 155 -23.86 8.49 -23.40
C ASP A 155 -25.18 8.09 -24.10
N GLY A 156 -26.29 8.05 -23.35
CA GLY A 156 -27.65 7.89 -23.88
C GLY A 156 -28.70 7.26 -22.93
N GLU A 157 -29.93 7.77 -22.99
CA GLU A 157 -31.09 7.37 -22.20
C GLU A 157 -31.48 5.88 -22.35
N LEU A 158 -31.62 5.18 -21.23
CA LEU A 158 -32.16 3.81 -21.14
C LEU A 158 -33.65 3.70 -21.60
N PRO A 159 -34.00 2.82 -22.55
CA PRO A 159 -35.40 2.46 -22.81
C PRO A 159 -35.94 1.43 -21.80
N ASP A 160 -37.21 1.60 -21.42
CA ASP A 160 -37.94 0.77 -20.44
C ASP A 160 -37.95 -0.73 -20.81
N GLY A 161 -37.23 -1.55 -20.03
CA GLY A 161 -37.31 -3.02 -20.05
C GLY A 161 -36.06 -3.84 -20.41
N ALA A 162 -34.86 -3.25 -20.52
CA ALA A 162 -33.64 -3.98 -20.89
C ALA A 162 -32.81 -4.47 -19.68
N THR A 163 -32.51 -5.78 -19.66
CA THR A 163 -31.58 -6.44 -18.72
C THR A 163 -30.13 -6.26 -19.17
N ASP A 164 -29.29 -5.96 -18.19
CA ASP A 164 -27.84 -5.69 -18.20
C ASP A 164 -26.95 -6.57 -19.10
N GLY A 165 -26.00 -5.92 -19.81
CA GLY A 165 -24.76 -6.51 -20.29
C GLY A 165 -24.67 -6.91 -21.77
N MET A 166 -24.30 -5.99 -22.66
CA MET A 166 -23.64 -6.32 -23.96
C MET A 166 -22.71 -5.19 -24.43
N VAL A 167 -21.41 -5.46 -24.60
CA VAL A 167 -20.49 -4.61 -25.38
C VAL A 167 -19.63 -5.48 -26.31
N ASN A 168 -19.78 -5.27 -27.62
CA ASN A 168 -19.01 -5.92 -28.69
C ASN A 168 -17.59 -5.31 -28.82
N PRO A 169 -16.58 -6.10 -29.25
CA PRO A 169 -15.17 -5.72 -29.11
C PRO A 169 -14.57 -4.82 -30.20
N ASP A 170 -15.27 -4.42 -31.28
CA ASP A 170 -14.65 -3.64 -32.39
C ASP A 170 -15.50 -2.47 -32.92
N GLY A 171 -16.37 -1.88 -32.09
CA GLY A 171 -17.16 -0.69 -32.44
C GLY A 171 -17.31 0.27 -31.25
N PRO A 172 -17.66 1.55 -31.47
CA PRO A 172 -17.80 2.53 -30.39
C PRO A 172 -18.84 2.02 -29.39
N ILE A 173 -18.52 2.20 -28.12
CA ILE A 173 -19.18 1.54 -27.00
C ILE A 173 -20.56 2.18 -26.79
N ILE A 174 -21.60 1.35 -26.85
CA ILE A 174 -22.99 1.71 -26.55
C ILE A 174 -23.42 0.95 -25.31
N GLY A 175 -24.44 1.47 -24.65
CA GLY A 175 -24.99 1.18 -23.36
C GLY A 175 -25.72 2.44 -22.89
N HIS A 176 -26.21 2.46 -21.67
CA HIS A 176 -27.34 3.31 -21.38
C HIS A 176 -27.56 3.44 -19.87
N SER A 177 -28.06 4.59 -19.42
CA SER A 177 -28.83 4.75 -18.17
C SER A 177 -29.79 5.97 -18.23
N PRO A 178 -30.88 6.09 -17.42
CA PRO A 178 -32.18 6.64 -17.85
C PRO A 178 -32.52 8.04 -17.32
N LEU A 179 -33.08 8.90 -18.17
CA LEU A 179 -34.02 10.01 -17.89
C LEU A 179 -34.42 10.90 -19.11
N GLN A 180 -35.42 10.43 -19.86
CA GLN A 180 -36.37 11.28 -20.61
C GLN A 180 -36.02 11.78 -22.05
N GLY A 181 -36.41 10.93 -23.00
CA GLY A 181 -36.60 11.14 -24.45
C GLY A 181 -36.59 12.55 -25.04
N ASP A 182 -35.75 12.73 -26.06
CA ASP A 182 -36.07 13.28 -27.40
C ASP A 182 -34.91 12.95 -28.39
N ASP A 183 -35.24 12.92 -29.69
CA ASP A 183 -34.54 12.54 -30.95
C ASP A 183 -32.98 12.39 -31.06
N PRO A 184 -32.47 11.54 -32.00
CA PRO A 184 -31.05 11.18 -32.09
C PRO A 184 -30.20 12.11 -32.98
N GLU A 185 -29.11 12.68 -32.46
CA GLU A 185 -28.04 13.31 -33.25
C GLU A 185 -26.65 12.77 -32.87
N GLU A 186 -25.74 12.76 -33.86
CA GLU A 186 -24.37 12.19 -33.88
C GLU A 186 -23.56 12.40 -32.58
N ILE A 187 -23.18 11.31 -31.91
CA ILE A 187 -22.16 11.32 -30.85
C ILE A 187 -20.75 11.30 -31.45
N GLY A 188 -19.96 12.29 -31.04
CA GLY A 188 -18.64 12.63 -31.57
C GLY A 188 -17.51 11.62 -31.27
N GLU A 189 -16.32 11.96 -31.76
CA GLU A 189 -15.09 11.17 -31.59
C GLU A 189 -14.67 11.05 -30.12
N LEU A 190 -14.09 9.89 -29.79
CA LEU A 190 -13.35 9.62 -28.55
C LEU A 190 -12.17 10.60 -28.42
N ILE A 191 -12.33 11.68 -27.66
CA ILE A 191 -11.22 12.58 -27.36
C ILE A 191 -10.40 11.97 -26.22
N TRP A 192 -9.32 11.26 -26.58
CA TRP A 192 -8.20 11.02 -25.67
C TRP A 192 -7.53 12.36 -25.40
N ASN A 193 -7.98 13.06 -24.37
CA ASN A 193 -7.30 14.27 -23.93
C ASN A 193 -6.00 13.86 -23.22
N ASN A 194 -4.92 14.06 -23.98
CA ASN A 194 -3.55 14.48 -23.64
C ASN A 194 -2.79 13.77 -22.51
N ASP A 195 -1.61 13.23 -22.86
CA ASP A 195 -0.26 13.24 -22.23
C ASP A 195 0.00 13.71 -20.77
N GLU A 196 -0.99 13.97 -19.93
CA GLU A 196 -0.88 14.32 -18.53
C GLU A 196 -1.95 13.54 -17.75
N GLY A 197 -1.52 12.71 -16.80
CA GLY A 197 -2.41 11.78 -16.10
C GLY A 197 -3.59 12.46 -15.41
N LEU A 198 -4.71 11.73 -15.43
CA LEU A 198 -5.99 12.10 -14.85
C LEU A 198 -5.80 12.50 -13.37
N GLN A 199 -5.89 13.81 -13.09
CA GLN A 199 -5.81 14.37 -11.73
C GLN A 199 -7.21 14.64 -11.16
N THR A 200 -7.53 13.87 -10.11
CA THR A 200 -8.32 14.15 -8.90
C THR A 200 -9.65 14.91 -8.89
N GLU A 201 -10.29 15.33 -9.98
CA GLU A 201 -11.60 15.99 -9.85
C GLU A 201 -12.82 15.26 -10.40
N ASP A 202 -12.72 14.36 -11.40
CA ASP A 202 -13.84 13.50 -11.79
C ASP A 202 -13.30 12.20 -12.41
N VAL A 203 -13.02 11.20 -11.56
CA VAL A 203 -12.73 9.85 -12.05
C VAL A 203 -13.98 9.01 -11.87
N GLU A 204 -14.71 8.80 -12.97
CA GLU A 204 -15.81 7.84 -13.02
C GLU A 204 -15.26 6.42 -12.84
N GLY A 205 -15.36 5.91 -11.62
CA GLY A 205 -15.10 4.51 -11.31
C GLY A 205 -16.39 3.73 -11.33
N GLY A 206 -16.40 2.58 -11.99
CA GLY A 206 -17.49 1.62 -12.00
C GLY A 206 -17.15 0.35 -11.21
N ARG A 207 -18.17 -0.46 -10.99
CA ARG A 207 -18.03 -1.83 -10.48
C ARG A 207 -17.87 -2.76 -11.65
N ILE A 208 -16.89 -3.64 -11.61
CA ILE A 208 -16.71 -4.64 -12.66
C ILE A 208 -17.76 -5.74 -12.46
N TYR A 209 -18.65 -5.90 -13.46
CA TYR A 209 -19.71 -6.89 -13.47
C TYR A 209 -19.38 -8.02 -14.45
N ILE A 210 -19.51 -9.26 -13.98
CA ILE A 210 -19.40 -10.46 -14.80
C ILE A 210 -20.65 -11.30 -14.53
N PRO A 211 -21.52 -11.52 -15.53
CA PRO A 211 -22.77 -12.23 -15.32
C PRO A 211 -22.53 -13.69 -14.94
N ALA A 212 -23.49 -14.28 -14.22
CA ALA A 212 -23.35 -15.62 -13.66
C ALA A 212 -23.31 -16.74 -14.73
N ASP A 213 -23.79 -16.46 -15.94
CA ASP A 213 -23.83 -17.34 -17.10
C ASP A 213 -22.54 -17.29 -17.96
N ALA A 214 -21.57 -16.44 -17.58
CA ALA A 214 -20.28 -16.37 -18.24
C ALA A 214 -19.54 -17.73 -18.17
N GLN A 215 -19.11 -18.23 -19.33
CA GLN A 215 -18.48 -19.54 -19.46
C GLN A 215 -16.98 -19.49 -19.16
N GLU A 216 -16.30 -18.48 -19.70
CA GLU A 216 -14.86 -18.28 -19.53
C GLU A 216 -14.62 -16.80 -19.20
N MET A 217 -13.60 -16.54 -18.38
CA MET A 217 -13.18 -15.19 -18.04
C MET A 217 -11.67 -15.08 -18.21
N SER A 218 -11.21 -13.93 -18.67
CA SER A 218 -9.80 -13.63 -18.86
C SER A 218 -9.49 -12.21 -18.41
N ILE A 219 -8.29 -12.02 -17.86
CA ILE A 219 -7.79 -10.71 -17.44
C ILE A 219 -6.45 -10.49 -18.15
N GLY A 220 -6.38 -9.41 -18.93
CA GLY A 220 -5.20 -8.96 -19.66
C GLY A 220 -4.12 -8.39 -18.76
N GLU A 221 -2.95 -8.11 -19.34
CA GLU A 221 -1.81 -7.47 -18.63
C GLU A 221 -2.02 -5.98 -18.36
N ASP A 222 -2.95 -5.37 -19.09
CA ASP A 222 -3.44 -4.01 -18.96
C ASP A 222 -4.59 -3.86 -17.94
N GLY A 223 -5.00 -4.96 -17.31
CA GLY A 223 -6.10 -5.00 -16.36
C GLY A 223 -7.47 -5.12 -17.01
N VAL A 224 -7.54 -5.31 -18.33
CA VAL A 224 -8.81 -5.49 -19.05
C VAL A 224 -9.42 -6.84 -18.69
N VAL A 225 -10.65 -6.80 -18.20
CA VAL A 225 -11.45 -7.97 -17.84
C VAL A 225 -12.42 -8.27 -19.00
N THR A 226 -12.32 -9.48 -19.53
CA THR A 226 -13.20 -9.98 -20.59
C THR A 226 -13.83 -11.30 -20.16
N TYR A 227 -15.01 -11.57 -20.68
CA TYR A 227 -15.69 -12.85 -20.47
C TYR A 227 -16.38 -13.32 -21.74
N VAL A 228 -16.60 -14.63 -21.82
CA VAL A 228 -17.38 -15.26 -22.89
C VAL A 228 -18.79 -15.48 -22.36
N SER A 229 -19.79 -14.84 -22.97
CA SER A 229 -21.19 -15.00 -22.60
C SER A 229 -21.71 -16.41 -22.91
N ALA A 230 -22.91 -16.77 -22.45
CA ALA A 230 -23.54 -18.04 -22.78
C ALA A 230 -23.70 -18.27 -24.29
N GLU A 231 -23.71 -17.20 -25.09
CA GLU A 231 -23.82 -17.17 -26.55
C GLU A 231 -22.46 -17.34 -27.26
N GLY A 232 -21.36 -17.47 -26.51
CA GLY A 232 -20.02 -17.63 -27.06
C GLY A 232 -19.38 -16.33 -27.56
N ILE A 233 -19.96 -15.17 -27.23
CA ILE A 233 -19.45 -13.86 -27.64
C ILE A 233 -18.48 -13.33 -26.57
N LEU A 234 -17.29 -12.92 -27.00
CA LEU A 234 -16.33 -12.24 -26.14
C LEU A 234 -16.84 -10.82 -25.85
N THR A 235 -17.10 -10.55 -24.58
CA THR A 235 -17.64 -9.27 -24.08
C THR A 235 -16.64 -8.64 -23.12
N PHE A 236 -16.55 -7.32 -23.17
CA PHE A 236 -15.74 -6.54 -22.23
C PHE A 236 -16.55 -6.24 -20.96
N ALA A 237 -15.99 -6.56 -19.78
CA ALA A 237 -16.62 -6.30 -18.49
C ALA A 237 -16.13 -5.01 -17.81
N GLY A 238 -14.96 -4.51 -18.21
CA GLY A 238 -14.31 -3.36 -17.59
C GLY A 238 -12.81 -3.53 -17.48
N GLN A 239 -12.11 -2.49 -17.05
CA GLN A 239 -10.67 -2.48 -16.82
C GLN A 239 -10.39 -2.17 -15.35
N ILE A 240 -9.54 -2.95 -14.69
CA ILE A 240 -9.20 -2.74 -13.27
C ILE A 240 -8.45 -1.42 -13.10
N MET A 241 -8.97 -0.57 -12.22
CA MET A 241 -8.34 0.68 -11.86
C MET A 241 -7.21 0.41 -10.87
N MET A 242 -6.04 0.94 -11.18
CA MET A 242 -4.88 0.93 -10.29
C MET A 242 -4.52 2.36 -9.88
N ALA A 243 -3.94 2.50 -8.70
CA ALA A 243 -3.47 3.77 -8.18
C ALA A 243 -1.97 3.73 -7.87
N THR A 244 -1.25 4.79 -8.22
CA THR A 244 0.10 5.08 -7.73
C THR A 244 0.12 6.36 -6.91
N PHE A 245 1.18 6.49 -6.13
CA PHE A 245 1.40 7.59 -5.21
C PHE A 245 2.81 8.11 -5.39
N PRO A 246 3.03 9.43 -5.42
CA PRO A 246 4.38 9.99 -5.42
C PRO A 246 5.21 9.53 -4.21
N ASN A 247 4.56 9.32 -3.06
CA ASN A 247 5.19 8.80 -1.86
C ASN A 247 4.38 7.67 -1.22
N ALA A 248 4.63 6.42 -1.65
CA ALA A 248 3.96 5.25 -1.10
C ALA A 248 4.26 5.02 0.40
N GLU A 249 5.45 5.40 0.90
CA GLU A 249 5.78 5.26 2.33
C GLU A 249 4.95 6.18 3.24
N GLY A 250 4.34 7.22 2.68
CA GLY A 250 3.42 8.12 3.38
C GLY A 250 2.04 7.53 3.61
N LEU A 251 1.70 6.38 3.01
CA LEU A 251 0.39 5.75 3.18
C LEU A 251 0.18 5.25 4.62
N THR A 252 -1.04 5.40 5.13
CA THR A 252 -1.42 4.92 6.46
C THR A 252 -2.03 3.53 6.36
N LYS A 253 -1.56 2.60 7.20
CA LYS A 253 -2.15 1.24 7.29
C LYS A 253 -3.44 1.29 8.11
N VAL A 254 -4.52 0.75 7.57
CA VAL A 254 -5.86 0.75 8.20
C VAL A 254 -6.27 -0.65 8.71
N GLY A 255 -5.39 -1.63 8.55
CA GLY A 255 -5.66 -3.04 8.85
C GLY A 255 -6.10 -3.81 7.60
N ASN A 256 -6.20 -5.14 7.71
CA ASN A 256 -6.58 -6.04 6.61
C ASN A 256 -5.77 -5.87 5.30
N ASN A 257 -4.51 -5.42 5.39
CA ASN A 257 -3.64 -5.05 4.26
C ASN A 257 -4.14 -3.85 3.43
N TYR A 258 -5.00 -3.00 4.01
CA TYR A 258 -5.41 -1.74 3.40
C TYR A 258 -4.53 -0.57 3.80
N PHE A 259 -4.38 0.30 2.81
CA PHE A 259 -3.69 1.57 2.88
C PHE A 259 -4.69 2.69 2.58
N GLN A 260 -4.57 3.81 3.29
CA GLN A 260 -5.28 5.04 3.01
C GLN A 260 -4.29 6.15 2.69
N VAL A 261 -4.77 7.12 1.92
CA VAL A 261 -4.02 8.35 1.67
C VAL A 261 -3.82 9.12 2.96
N SER A 262 -2.66 9.76 3.05
CA SER A 262 -2.35 10.68 4.13
C SER A 262 -1.94 12.02 3.55
N ALA A 263 -1.78 13.03 4.41
CA ALA A 263 -1.26 14.33 3.99
C ALA A 263 0.15 14.25 3.35
N ASN A 264 0.90 13.15 3.57
CA ASN A 264 2.27 12.97 3.06
C ASN A 264 2.39 11.95 1.92
N SER A 265 1.31 11.27 1.51
CA SER A 265 1.34 10.33 0.37
C SER A 265 1.38 11.05 -0.99
N GLY A 266 0.91 12.30 -1.02
CA GLY A 266 0.65 13.04 -2.26
C GLY A 266 -0.71 12.69 -2.87
N PRO A 267 -1.06 13.33 -4.00
CA PRO A 267 -2.30 13.04 -4.73
C PRO A 267 -2.28 11.60 -5.28
N THR A 268 -3.47 11.01 -5.39
CA THR A 268 -3.70 9.71 -6.03
C THR A 268 -3.60 9.87 -7.53
N MET A 269 -2.75 9.08 -8.18
CA MET A 269 -2.70 8.99 -9.63
C MET A 269 -3.36 7.67 -10.04
N PHE A 270 -4.47 7.75 -10.77
CA PHE A 270 -5.17 6.57 -11.27
C PHE A 270 -4.69 6.23 -12.69
N GLY A 271 -4.66 4.95 -13.01
CA GLY A 271 -4.15 4.42 -14.28
C GLY A 271 -4.50 2.95 -14.42
N ALA A 272 -4.23 2.39 -15.59
CA ALA A 272 -4.30 0.96 -15.83
C ALA A 272 -3.12 0.53 -16.72
N GLY A 273 -2.74 -0.75 -16.59
CA GLY A 273 -1.55 -1.30 -17.23
C GLY A 273 -0.26 -0.52 -16.92
N SER A 274 0.63 -0.43 -17.91
CA SER A 274 1.93 0.25 -17.80
C SER A 274 1.88 1.77 -17.94
N SER A 275 0.72 2.39 -17.79
CA SER A 275 0.57 3.85 -17.86
C SER A 275 1.00 4.52 -16.54
N PHE A 276 1.47 5.78 -16.57
CA PHE A 276 1.83 6.57 -15.38
C PHE A 276 2.76 5.88 -14.36
N GLY A 277 3.67 5.02 -14.83
CA GLY A 277 4.59 4.27 -13.96
C GLY A 277 3.93 3.15 -13.15
N ILE A 278 2.66 2.85 -13.43
CA ILE A 278 1.93 1.73 -12.86
C ILE A 278 2.45 0.42 -13.47
N GLY A 279 2.43 -0.63 -12.66
CA GLY A 279 2.78 -1.98 -13.05
C GLY A 279 1.72 -2.67 -13.90
N GLN A 280 2.10 -3.76 -14.54
CA GLN A 280 1.17 -4.61 -15.31
C GLN A 280 0.43 -5.57 -14.37
N THR A 281 -0.82 -5.90 -14.68
CA THR A 281 -1.54 -6.97 -13.97
C THR A 281 -1.09 -8.33 -14.49
N VAL A 282 -1.02 -9.30 -13.59
CA VAL A 282 -0.73 -10.70 -13.92
C VAL A 282 -1.86 -11.53 -13.34
N SER A 283 -2.63 -12.15 -14.23
CA SER A 283 -3.74 -13.01 -13.85
C SER A 283 -3.25 -14.36 -13.34
N SER A 284 -4.10 -15.05 -12.58
CA SER A 284 -3.82 -16.37 -11.99
C SER A 284 -2.63 -16.43 -11.05
N ALA A 285 -2.25 -15.31 -10.44
CA ALA A 285 -1.13 -15.21 -9.52
C ALA A 285 -1.45 -14.30 -8.34
N LEU A 286 -0.90 -14.61 -7.17
CA LEU A 286 -0.94 -13.75 -5.99
C LEU A 286 0.46 -13.24 -5.65
N GLU A 287 0.55 -11.97 -5.27
CA GLU A 287 1.77 -11.41 -4.71
C GLU A 287 1.92 -11.89 -3.25
N MET A 288 3.03 -12.55 -2.95
CA MET A 288 3.43 -12.94 -1.61
C MET A 288 4.02 -11.75 -0.85
N SER A 289 4.12 -11.88 0.46
CA SER A 289 4.86 -10.94 1.30
C SER A 289 6.28 -10.73 0.77
N ASN A 290 6.79 -9.51 0.86
CA ASN A 290 8.18 -9.19 0.52
C ASN A 290 9.16 -9.44 1.69
N VAL A 291 8.73 -10.22 2.68
CA VAL A 291 9.52 -10.60 3.86
C VAL A 291 10.39 -11.82 3.55
N ASP A 292 11.70 -11.70 3.76
CA ASP A 292 12.63 -12.84 3.75
C ASP A 292 12.90 -13.31 5.18
N LEU A 293 12.46 -14.54 5.50
CA LEU A 293 12.64 -15.13 6.83
C LEU A 293 14.11 -15.21 7.26
N SER A 294 15.02 -15.46 6.32
CA SER A 294 16.45 -15.60 6.64
C SER A 294 17.02 -14.28 7.13
N GLU A 295 16.65 -13.18 6.46
CA GLU A 295 17.01 -11.81 6.85
C GLU A 295 16.37 -11.45 8.20
N GLU A 296 15.06 -11.64 8.34
CA GLU A 296 14.34 -11.28 9.58
C GLU A 296 14.81 -12.07 10.80
N PHE A 297 15.13 -13.37 10.67
CA PHE A 297 15.70 -14.14 11.78
C PHE A 297 17.09 -13.66 12.16
N THR A 298 17.91 -13.28 11.18
CA THR A 298 19.24 -12.71 11.44
C THR A 298 19.11 -11.35 12.14
N GLU A 299 18.20 -10.50 11.68
CA GLU A 299 17.87 -9.23 12.33
C GLU A 299 17.33 -9.41 13.75
N MET A 300 16.49 -10.43 13.97
CA MET A 300 15.97 -10.77 15.30
C MET A 300 17.10 -11.11 16.25
N ILE A 301 18.06 -11.94 15.81
CA ILE A 301 19.22 -12.31 16.63
C ILE A 301 20.04 -11.06 16.97
N VAL A 302 20.29 -10.16 16.00
CA VAL A 302 21.01 -8.91 16.24
C VAL A 302 20.26 -8.02 17.24
N ALA A 303 18.94 -7.88 17.09
CA ALA A 303 18.11 -7.08 18.00
C ALA A 303 18.07 -7.68 19.41
N GLN A 304 17.94 -9.00 19.55
CA GLN A 304 17.99 -9.70 20.83
C GLN A 304 19.35 -9.53 21.52
N ARG A 305 20.47 -9.65 20.79
CA ARG A 305 21.82 -9.40 21.32
C ARG A 305 21.99 -7.95 21.75
N GLY A 306 21.45 -7.00 20.98
CA GLY A 306 21.41 -5.57 21.32
C GLY A 306 20.61 -5.30 22.60
N PHE A 307 19.45 -5.92 22.75
CA PHE A 307 18.65 -5.86 23.98
C PHE A 307 19.42 -6.42 25.20
N GLN A 308 19.98 -7.63 25.08
CA GLN A 308 20.78 -8.26 26.15
C GLN A 308 22.04 -7.44 26.52
N ALA A 309 22.67 -6.78 25.55
CA ALA A 309 23.81 -5.90 25.80
C ALA A 309 23.40 -4.68 26.62
N ASN A 310 22.29 -4.03 26.29
CA ASN A 310 21.79 -2.88 27.05
C ASN A 310 21.34 -3.25 28.46
N THR A 311 20.74 -4.43 28.67
CA THR A 311 20.40 -4.90 30.02
C THR A 311 21.65 -5.09 30.87
N ARG A 312 22.74 -5.63 30.30
CA ARG A 312 24.03 -5.76 31.00
C ARG A 312 24.64 -4.40 31.40
N ILE A 313 24.44 -3.34 30.60
CA ILE A 313 24.89 -1.98 30.97
C ILE A 313 24.16 -1.48 32.23
N ILE A 314 22.88 -1.82 32.38
CA ILE A 314 22.10 -1.44 33.56
C ILE A 314 22.58 -2.21 34.80
N THR A 315 22.75 -3.53 34.69
CA THR A 315 23.19 -4.35 35.84
C THR A 315 24.60 -3.96 36.30
N THR A 316 25.53 -3.77 35.37
CA THR A 316 26.89 -3.29 35.69
C THR A 316 26.89 -1.89 36.30
N SER A 317 26.01 -1.00 35.86
CA SER A 317 25.87 0.32 36.47
C SER A 317 25.32 0.22 37.91
N ASP A 318 24.42 -0.72 38.17
CA ASP A 318 23.84 -0.97 39.49
C ASP A 318 24.86 -1.58 40.47
N GLU A 319 25.67 -2.54 40.00
CA GLU A 319 26.79 -3.11 40.77
C GLU A 319 27.78 -2.02 41.23
N ILE A 320 28.17 -1.11 40.34
CA ILE A 320 29.06 0.01 40.68
C ILE A 320 28.39 0.97 41.69
N LEU A 321 27.07 1.21 41.57
CA LEU A 321 26.35 2.02 42.57
C LEU A 321 26.37 1.35 43.93
N GLN A 322 26.18 0.04 43.99
CA GLN A 322 26.21 -0.71 45.24
C GLN A 322 27.59 -0.68 45.90
N GLU A 323 28.67 -0.84 45.13
CA GLU A 323 30.05 -0.68 45.62
C GLU A 323 30.30 0.73 46.18
N LEU A 324 29.85 1.78 45.47
CA LEU A 324 29.99 3.17 45.94
C LEU A 324 29.21 3.45 47.22
N VAL A 325 28.01 2.87 47.38
CA VAL A 325 27.23 2.98 48.62
C VAL A 325 27.94 2.30 49.78
N ASN A 326 28.54 1.14 49.54
CA ASN A 326 29.30 0.41 50.55
C ASN A 326 30.60 1.12 50.95
N LEU A 327 31.23 1.88 50.06
CA LEU A 327 32.40 2.72 50.37
C LEU A 327 32.10 3.92 51.28
N LYS A 328 30.84 4.35 51.36
CA LYS A 328 30.43 5.47 52.23
C LYS A 328 30.22 5.05 53.69
N ARG A 329 30.15 3.74 53.96
CA ARG A 329 29.93 3.16 55.28
C ARG A 329 31.26 2.85 55.97
#